data_AF-A0A961JLT3-F1
#
_entry.id   AF-A0A961JLT3-F1
#
_cell.length_a   1.000
_cell.length_b   1.000
_cell.length_c   1.000
_cell.angle_alpha   90.00
_cell.angle_beta   90.00
_cell.angle_gamma   90.00
#
_symmetry.space_group_name_H-M   'P 1'
#
loop_
_entity.id
_entity.type
_entity.pdbx_description
1 polymer ?
#
loop_
_entity_poly.entity_id
_entity_poly.type
_entity_poly.pdbx_seq_one_letter_code
_entity_poly.pdbx_strand_id
1 'polypeptide(L)'
;MLDGGATKRGTYLAAFRLTLAPGWKTYWRAPGDAGIPPQVEWRGAGNIGTVSMAWPTPHVFEQSGLRSIGYKDQVVLPVEITPGQAGRDIRLRGTLELGVCSDICVPASLPFDHTVALNASRNPAIAAALASQPLSAAEAGVTGARCRLAPSRDGLRLTATLDMPSTGTPETVIVEPGAPSLWASEVRTNRKGGTLVAEAELIGADGKPFALDRSALRFTVLGSRRAVDIRGCDAD
;
A
#
# COMPACT_ATOMS: atom_id res chain seq x y z
N MET A 1 15.76 1.24 12.79
CA MET A 1 14.97 2.24 12.05
C MET A 1 15.92 3.27 11.43
N LEU A 2 15.45 4.07 10.49
CA LEU A 2 16.20 5.19 9.92
C LEU A 2 15.54 6.51 10.33
N ASP A 3 16.33 7.53 10.66
CA ASP A 3 15.83 8.90 10.80
C ASP A 3 15.91 9.64 9.45
N GLY A 4 14.93 10.50 9.18
CA GLY A 4 14.81 11.31 7.95
C GLY A 4 14.66 12.82 8.18
N GLY A 5 14.74 13.24 9.45
CA GLY A 5 14.69 14.63 9.88
C GLY A 5 13.29 15.27 9.84
N ALA A 6 13.20 16.49 10.38
CA ALA A 6 11.97 17.28 10.38
C ALA A 6 11.56 17.70 8.96
N THR A 7 10.26 17.70 8.64
CA THR A 7 9.72 18.25 7.40
C THR A 7 9.36 19.73 7.57
N LYS A 8 9.07 20.41 6.45
CA LYS A 8 8.57 21.80 6.48
C LYS A 8 7.20 21.94 7.17
N ARG A 9 6.47 20.85 7.35
CA ARG A 9 5.14 20.83 7.99
C ARG A 9 5.19 20.64 9.51
N GLY A 10 6.38 20.55 10.11
CA GLY A 10 6.54 20.25 11.52
C GLY A 10 6.33 18.77 11.89
N THR A 11 6.23 17.89 10.89
CA THR A 11 6.28 16.43 11.06
C THR A 11 7.72 15.94 10.99
N TYR A 12 7.95 14.68 11.34
CA TYR A 12 9.26 14.02 11.27
C TYR A 12 9.19 12.79 10.38
N LEU A 13 10.21 12.59 9.56
CA LEU A 13 10.36 11.37 8.78
C LEU A 13 11.24 10.37 9.52
N ALA A 14 10.81 9.12 9.53
CA ALA A 14 11.64 7.96 9.84
C ALA A 14 11.31 6.84 8.84
N ALA A 15 11.96 5.69 8.94
CA ALA A 15 11.58 4.52 8.14
C ALA A 15 11.94 3.19 8.80
N PHE A 16 11.14 2.18 8.49
CA PHE A 16 11.55 0.79 8.63
C PHE A 16 12.41 0.40 7.43
N ARG A 17 13.64 -0.07 7.66
CA ARG A 17 14.47 -0.70 6.64
C ARG A 17 14.41 -2.20 6.87
N LEU A 18 13.77 -2.92 5.95
CA LEU A 18 13.66 -4.36 5.96
C LEU A 18 14.64 -4.93 4.95
N THR A 19 15.57 -5.76 5.40
CA THR A 19 16.52 -6.49 4.56
C THR A 19 16.16 -7.96 4.63
N LEU A 20 15.87 -8.55 3.48
CA LEU A 20 15.40 -9.92 3.33
C LEU A 20 16.58 -10.81 2.93
N ALA A 21 16.63 -12.03 3.46
CA ALA A 21 17.60 -13.02 3.00
C ALA A 21 17.35 -13.37 1.51
N PRO A 22 18.37 -13.81 0.76
CA PRO A 22 18.20 -14.19 -0.64
C PRO A 22 17.06 -15.21 -0.82
N GLY A 23 16.19 -14.96 -1.81
CA GLY A 23 14.99 -15.78 -2.08
C GLY A 23 13.76 -15.44 -1.24
N TRP A 24 13.92 -14.71 -0.14
CA TRP A 24 12.81 -14.30 0.72
C TRP A 24 12.13 -13.03 0.21
N LYS A 25 10.82 -12.96 0.46
CA LYS A 25 9.95 -11.84 0.12
C LYS A 25 9.17 -11.40 1.35
N THR A 26 8.71 -10.17 1.35
CA THR A 26 7.66 -9.68 2.27
C THR A 26 6.55 -9.02 1.48
N TYR A 27 5.46 -8.68 2.14
CA TYR A 27 4.22 -8.25 1.53
C TYR A 27 4.05 -6.75 1.49
N TRP A 28 3.28 -6.30 0.50
CA TRP A 28 2.77 -4.95 0.42
C TRP A 28 1.55 -4.76 1.34
N ARG A 29 1.06 -3.52 1.48
CA ARG A 29 -0.17 -3.25 2.27
C ARG A 29 -1.41 -3.96 1.75
N ALA A 30 -1.48 -4.19 0.44
CA ALA A 30 -2.55 -4.92 -0.24
C ALA A 30 -1.90 -6.11 -0.96
N PRO A 31 -1.71 -7.24 -0.25
CA PRO A 31 -0.72 -8.23 -0.66
C PRO A 31 -1.24 -9.28 -1.65
N GLY A 32 -2.52 -9.18 -2.02
CA GLY A 32 -3.25 -10.22 -2.75
C GLY A 32 -3.78 -11.32 -1.81
N ASP A 33 -4.39 -12.33 -2.42
CA ASP A 33 -5.19 -13.36 -1.76
C ASP A 33 -4.45 -14.15 -0.66
N ALA A 34 -3.14 -14.32 -0.80
CA ALA A 34 -2.34 -15.23 0.03
C ALA A 34 -1.35 -14.51 0.98
N GLY A 35 -1.38 -13.18 1.04
CA GLY A 35 -0.35 -12.42 1.75
C GLY A 35 -0.76 -11.90 3.12
N ILE A 36 0.24 -11.71 4.00
CA ILE A 36 0.05 -11.12 5.34
C ILE A 36 0.63 -9.71 5.31
N PRO A 37 -0.20 -8.66 5.23
CA PRO A 37 0.28 -7.29 5.08
C PRO A 37 1.02 -6.84 6.34
N PRO A 38 2.03 -5.94 6.23
CA PRO A 38 2.67 -5.37 7.40
C PRO A 38 1.71 -4.52 8.25
N GLN A 39 1.70 -4.75 9.56
CA GLN A 39 0.91 -4.03 10.56
C GLN A 39 1.83 -3.53 11.68
N VAL A 40 1.58 -2.31 12.17
CA VAL A 40 2.40 -1.71 13.23
C VAL A 40 1.57 -1.46 14.48
N GLU A 41 1.97 -2.08 15.58
CA GLU A 41 1.43 -1.80 16.91
C GLU A 41 2.34 -0.83 17.66
N TRP A 42 1.88 0.39 17.91
CA TRP A 42 2.67 1.45 18.56
C TRP A 42 2.63 1.42 20.10
N ARG A 43 2.59 0.22 20.70
CA ARG A 43 2.51 0.07 22.16
C ARG A 43 3.79 0.60 22.83
N GLY A 44 3.62 1.57 23.72
CA GLY A 44 4.72 2.20 24.46
C GLY A 44 5.43 3.32 23.68
N ALA A 45 4.91 3.74 22.52
CA ALA A 45 5.37 4.94 21.84
C ALA A 45 5.11 6.20 22.68
N GLY A 46 5.98 7.19 22.54
CA GLY A 46 5.93 8.44 23.30
C GLY A 46 5.88 9.65 22.36
N ASN A 47 5.03 10.61 22.70
CA ASN A 47 4.88 11.87 21.97
C ASN A 47 4.50 11.71 20.48
N ILE A 48 3.74 10.67 20.13
CA ILE A 48 3.19 10.49 18.78
C ILE A 48 1.73 10.98 18.73
N GLY A 49 1.40 11.77 17.70
CA GLY A 49 0.03 12.19 17.40
C GLY A 49 -0.55 11.30 16.30
N THR A 50 -0.33 11.67 15.04
CA THR A 50 -0.69 10.85 13.88
C THR A 50 0.55 10.25 13.23
N VAL A 51 0.41 9.05 12.67
CA VAL A 51 1.47 8.38 11.89
C VAL A 51 0.89 7.93 10.56
N SER A 52 1.57 8.24 9.47
CA SER A 52 1.24 7.75 8.13
C SER A 52 2.41 7.01 7.51
N MET A 53 2.13 5.89 6.84
CA MET A 53 3.12 5.11 6.11
C MET A 53 3.06 5.41 4.60
N ALA A 54 4.22 5.65 4.01
CA ALA A 54 4.39 5.70 2.57
C ALA A 54 4.85 4.33 2.05
N TRP A 55 4.41 3.98 0.85
CA TRP A 55 4.61 2.65 0.30
C TRP A 55 5.23 2.74 -1.08
N PRO A 56 6.53 2.41 -1.22
CA PRO A 56 7.18 2.25 -2.52
C PRO A 56 6.38 1.33 -3.45
N THR A 57 6.51 1.53 -4.75
CA THR A 57 5.93 0.64 -5.76
C THR A 57 6.35 -0.80 -5.49
N PRO A 58 5.40 -1.73 -5.29
CA PRO A 58 5.71 -3.13 -5.03
C PRO A 58 5.97 -3.88 -6.35
N HIS A 59 6.38 -5.14 -6.21
CA HIS A 59 6.45 -6.10 -7.30
C HIS A 59 5.26 -7.07 -7.25
N VAL A 60 4.86 -7.52 -8.43
CA VAL A 60 3.94 -8.66 -8.59
C VAL A 60 4.77 -9.93 -8.65
N PHE A 61 4.45 -10.90 -7.81
CA PHE A 61 5.05 -12.22 -7.81
C PHE A 61 3.99 -13.26 -8.13
N GLU A 62 4.36 -14.24 -8.95
CA GLU A 62 3.55 -15.40 -9.29
C GLU A 62 4.30 -16.65 -8.80
N GLN A 63 3.69 -17.41 -7.90
CA GLN A 63 4.29 -18.63 -7.35
C GLN A 63 3.19 -19.67 -7.13
N SER A 64 3.38 -20.87 -7.68
CA SER A 64 2.42 -21.99 -7.55
C SER A 64 0.99 -21.64 -7.95
N GLY A 65 0.82 -20.76 -8.94
CA GLY A 65 -0.50 -20.29 -9.41
C GLY A 65 -1.16 -19.24 -8.52
N LEU A 66 -0.46 -18.73 -7.50
CA LEU A 66 -0.92 -17.65 -6.64
C LEU A 66 -0.15 -16.36 -6.92
N ARG A 67 -0.90 -15.27 -7.08
CA ARG A 67 -0.35 -13.92 -7.19
C ARG A 67 -0.19 -13.31 -5.80
N SER A 68 0.98 -12.73 -5.54
CA SER A 68 1.22 -11.90 -4.36
C SER A 68 1.89 -10.59 -4.74
N ILE A 69 1.69 -9.56 -3.92
CA ILE A 69 2.23 -8.22 -4.15
C ILE A 69 3.12 -7.85 -2.97
N GLY A 70 4.36 -7.45 -3.24
CA GLY A 70 5.32 -7.24 -2.17
C GLY A 70 6.69 -6.78 -2.60
N TYR A 71 7.67 -7.12 -1.78
CA TYR A 71 9.06 -6.71 -1.92
C TYR A 71 10.01 -7.89 -1.74
N LYS A 72 11.16 -7.82 -2.39
CA LYS A 72 12.29 -8.75 -2.23
C LYS A 72 13.56 -7.96 -1.95
N ASP A 73 14.61 -8.64 -1.49
CA ASP A 73 15.94 -8.08 -1.21
C ASP A 73 15.94 -7.01 -0.09
N GLN A 74 15.40 -5.83 -0.36
CA GLN A 74 15.26 -4.77 0.61
C GLN A 74 14.08 -3.86 0.30
N VAL A 75 13.39 -3.39 1.35
CA VAL A 75 12.44 -2.28 1.26
C VAL A 75 12.67 -1.27 2.39
N VAL A 76 12.53 0.01 2.06
CA VAL A 76 12.47 1.10 3.04
C VAL A 76 11.02 1.59 3.04
N LEU A 77 10.35 1.49 4.18
CA LEU A 77 8.97 1.94 4.38
C LEU A 77 8.99 3.24 5.19
N PRO A 78 8.85 4.42 4.54
CA PRO A 78 8.83 5.68 5.24
C PRO A 78 7.61 5.79 6.16
N VAL A 79 7.84 6.28 7.35
CA VAL A 79 6.82 6.71 8.31
C VAL A 79 6.95 8.21 8.49
N GLU A 80 5.85 8.91 8.35
CA GLU A 80 5.75 10.32 8.72
C GLU A 80 4.99 10.44 10.02
N ILE A 81 5.60 11.14 10.97
CA ILE A 81 5.12 11.26 12.34
C ILE A 81 4.78 12.72 12.62
N THR A 82 3.53 12.96 13.00
CA THR A 82 3.12 14.22 13.63
C THR A 82 3.37 14.08 15.13
N PRO A 83 4.18 14.95 15.76
CA PRO A 83 4.39 14.89 17.20
C PRO A 83 3.10 15.25 17.96
N GLY A 84 2.91 14.66 19.15
CA GLY A 84 1.83 15.07 20.06
C GLY A 84 2.08 16.46 20.65
N GLN A 85 3.34 16.77 20.93
CA GLN A 85 3.84 18.07 21.38
C GLN A 85 5.11 18.42 20.60
N ALA A 86 5.07 19.55 19.91
CA ALA A 86 6.21 20.04 19.14
C ALA A 86 7.43 20.30 20.03
N GLY A 87 8.63 20.04 19.50
CA GLY A 87 9.89 20.30 20.18
C GLY A 87 10.25 19.34 21.31
N ARG A 88 9.41 18.34 21.61
CA ARG A 88 9.75 17.26 22.54
C ARG A 88 10.21 16.01 21.80
N ASP A 89 11.03 15.21 22.48
CA ASP A 89 11.50 13.92 21.95
C ASP A 89 10.33 13.04 21.53
N ILE A 90 10.52 12.33 20.43
CA ILE A 90 9.54 11.38 19.88
C ILE A 90 10.14 9.98 20.03
N ARG A 91 9.43 9.09 20.72
CA ARG A 91 9.84 7.69 20.87
C ARG A 91 8.91 6.80 20.06
N LEU A 92 9.46 6.16 19.04
CA LEU A 92 8.81 5.13 18.24
C LEU A 92 9.09 3.78 18.91
N ARG A 93 8.09 3.23 19.60
CA ARG A 93 8.18 1.91 20.22
C ARG A 93 6.96 1.09 19.88
N GLY A 94 7.18 -0.20 19.67
CA GLY A 94 6.12 -1.08 19.24
C GLY A 94 6.61 -2.38 18.63
N THR A 95 5.73 -2.99 17.84
CA THR A 95 5.99 -4.21 17.09
C THR A 95 5.51 -4.04 15.65
N LEU A 96 6.36 -4.41 14.69
CA LEU A 96 6.00 -4.54 13.28
C LEU A 96 5.73 -6.03 13.01
N GLU A 97 4.46 -6.36 12.78
CA GLU A 97 4.00 -7.68 12.35
C GLU A 97 3.95 -7.72 10.82
N LEU A 98 4.46 -8.77 10.18
CA LEU A 98 4.40 -8.93 8.73
C LEU A 98 4.49 -10.40 8.33
N GLY A 99 4.08 -10.74 7.11
CA GLY A 99 4.48 -12.02 6.52
C GLY A 99 5.83 -11.95 5.83
N VAL A 100 6.57 -13.06 5.91
CA VAL A 100 7.74 -13.33 5.08
C VAL A 100 7.54 -14.65 4.35
N CYS A 101 7.93 -14.72 3.08
CA CYS A 101 7.70 -15.92 2.26
C CYS A 101 8.93 -16.29 1.42
N SER A 102 9.27 -17.59 1.45
CA SER A 102 10.22 -18.21 0.51
C SER A 102 9.49 -19.34 -0.23
N ASP A 103 9.63 -20.58 0.24
CA ASP A 103 8.80 -21.71 -0.24
C ASP A 103 7.50 -21.82 0.56
N ILE A 104 7.55 -21.42 1.82
CA ILE A 104 6.41 -21.28 2.72
C ILE A 104 6.33 -19.85 3.23
N CYS A 105 5.12 -19.41 3.55
CA CYS A 105 4.88 -18.10 4.10
C CYS A 105 4.60 -18.20 5.60
N VAL A 106 5.32 -17.42 6.41
CA VAL A 106 5.20 -17.41 7.87
C VAL A 106 5.06 -15.98 8.40
N PRO A 107 4.28 -15.76 9.48
CA PRO A 107 4.26 -14.48 10.17
C PRO A 107 5.59 -14.22 10.89
N ALA A 108 5.99 -12.96 10.98
CA ALA A 108 7.16 -12.47 11.67
C ALA A 108 6.82 -11.22 12.49
N SER A 109 7.29 -11.21 13.74
CA SER A 109 7.08 -10.14 14.72
C SER A 109 8.41 -9.46 15.02
N LEU A 110 8.51 -8.17 14.69
CA LEU A 110 9.74 -7.39 14.83
C LEU A 110 9.54 -6.26 15.85
N PRO A 111 9.98 -6.44 17.11
CA PRO A 111 9.92 -5.37 18.11
C PRO A 111 10.88 -4.24 17.73
N PHE A 112 10.50 -3.01 18.00
CA PHE A 112 11.34 -1.83 17.81
C PHE A 112 11.18 -0.83 18.94
N ASP A 113 12.27 -0.12 19.22
CA ASP A 113 12.32 0.97 20.18
C ASP A 113 13.38 1.98 19.71
N HIS A 114 12.94 3.14 19.25
CA HIS A 114 13.77 4.13 18.59
C HIS A 114 13.37 5.54 19.04
N THR A 115 14.32 6.35 19.48
CA THR A 115 14.08 7.78 19.73
C THR A 115 14.47 8.56 18.48
N VAL A 116 13.50 9.28 17.91
CA VAL A 116 13.69 10.03 16.66
C VAL A 116 14.70 11.15 16.87
N ALA A 117 15.73 11.18 16.04
CA ALA A 117 16.67 12.29 16.02
C ALA A 117 16.05 13.51 15.33
N LEU A 118 15.52 14.45 16.13
CA LEU A 118 14.79 15.63 15.62
C LEU A 118 15.64 16.53 14.71
N ASN A 119 16.97 16.53 14.91
CA ASN A 119 17.96 17.27 14.12
C ASN A 119 18.63 16.43 13.03
N ALA A 120 18.14 15.21 12.75
CA ALA A 120 18.71 14.38 11.70
C ALA A 120 18.65 15.06 10.34
N SER A 121 19.73 14.92 9.58
CA SER A 121 19.76 15.29 8.17
C SER A 121 18.79 14.43 7.35
N ARG A 122 18.42 14.93 6.16
CA ARG A 122 17.65 14.15 5.19
C ARG A 122 18.37 12.85 4.85
N ASN A 123 17.63 11.75 4.88
CA ASN A 123 18.16 10.44 4.56
C ASN A 123 17.88 10.08 3.09
N PRO A 124 18.91 9.79 2.28
CA PRO A 124 18.73 9.51 0.86
C PRO A 124 17.92 8.22 0.61
N ALA A 125 17.98 7.22 1.49
CA ALA A 125 17.20 5.99 1.34
C ALA A 125 15.70 6.26 1.56
N ILE A 126 15.35 7.16 2.48
CA ILE A 126 13.97 7.60 2.70
C ILE A 126 13.49 8.43 1.52
N ALA A 127 14.33 9.35 1.01
CA ALA A 127 13.99 10.16 -0.15
C ALA A 127 13.74 9.29 -1.41
N ALA A 128 14.60 8.30 -1.66
CA ALA A 128 14.44 7.36 -2.76
C ALA A 128 13.15 6.53 -2.63
N ALA A 129 12.81 6.07 -1.42
CA ALA A 129 11.58 5.33 -1.16
C ALA A 129 10.31 6.19 -1.33
N LEU A 130 10.36 7.47 -0.95
CA LEU A 130 9.26 8.41 -1.20
C LEU A 130 9.08 8.69 -2.69
N ALA A 131 10.19 8.79 -3.44
CA ALA A 131 10.19 9.03 -4.88
C ALA A 131 9.78 7.80 -5.71
N SER A 132 9.91 6.59 -5.15
CA SER A 132 9.52 5.35 -5.81
C SER A 132 8.07 4.94 -5.54
N GLN A 133 7.25 5.81 -4.96
CA GLN A 133 5.82 5.56 -4.81
C GLN A 133 5.11 5.57 -6.18
N PRO A 134 3.96 4.89 -6.32
CA PRO A 134 3.12 5.04 -7.50
C PRO A 134 2.75 6.52 -7.73
N LEU A 135 2.73 6.95 -8.98
CA LEU A 135 2.31 8.29 -9.38
C LEU A 135 0.86 8.53 -8.96
N SER A 136 0.51 9.73 -8.54
CA SER A 136 -0.89 10.10 -8.37
C SER A 136 -1.65 10.08 -9.70
N ALA A 137 -2.98 10.01 -9.63
CA ALA A 137 -3.85 10.12 -10.80
C ALA A 137 -3.52 11.35 -11.68
N ALA A 138 -3.28 12.51 -11.06
CA ALA A 138 -2.95 13.74 -11.76
C ALA A 138 -1.59 13.65 -12.48
N GLU A 139 -0.54 13.19 -11.80
CA GLU A 139 0.81 13.03 -12.39
C GLU A 139 0.84 12.00 -13.53
N ALA A 140 -0.01 10.97 -13.43
CA ALA A 140 -0.11 9.93 -14.44
C ALA A 140 -0.97 10.32 -15.66
N GLY A 141 -1.70 11.45 -15.59
CA GLY A 141 -2.61 11.89 -16.64
C GLY A 141 -3.91 11.09 -16.71
N VAL A 142 -4.41 10.62 -15.56
CA VAL A 142 -5.74 9.98 -15.45
C VAL A 142 -6.81 11.04 -15.67
N THR A 143 -7.70 10.82 -16.62
CA THR A 143 -8.78 11.75 -16.98
C THR A 143 -10.15 11.34 -16.46
N GLY A 144 -10.30 10.09 -15.99
CA GLY A 144 -11.55 9.60 -15.44
C GLY A 144 -11.40 8.25 -14.74
N ALA A 145 -12.18 8.05 -13.68
CA ALA A 145 -12.32 6.77 -12.98
C ALA A 145 -13.80 6.59 -12.63
N ARG A 146 -14.45 5.60 -13.24
CA ARG A 146 -15.87 5.29 -13.00
C ARG A 146 -16.03 3.86 -12.51
N CYS A 147 -17.06 3.63 -11.71
CA CYS A 147 -17.32 2.34 -11.09
C CYS A 147 -18.79 1.95 -11.19
N ARG A 148 -19.01 0.78 -11.79
CA ARG A 148 -20.27 0.06 -11.72
C ARG A 148 -20.20 -1.01 -10.65
N LEU A 149 -21.23 -1.06 -9.81
CA LEU A 149 -21.41 -2.09 -8.78
C LEU A 149 -22.64 -2.91 -9.14
N ALA A 150 -22.53 -4.23 -9.08
CA ALA A 150 -23.64 -5.15 -9.26
C ALA A 150 -23.63 -6.22 -8.17
N PRO A 151 -24.79 -6.69 -7.69
CA PRO A 151 -24.84 -7.84 -6.79
C PRO A 151 -24.13 -9.06 -7.42
N SER A 152 -23.38 -9.80 -6.60
CA SER A 152 -22.80 -11.09 -6.96
C SER A 152 -23.20 -12.15 -5.93
N ARG A 153 -22.77 -13.39 -6.16
CA ARG A 153 -23.08 -14.51 -5.27
C ARG A 153 -22.53 -14.29 -3.85
N ASP A 154 -21.32 -13.74 -3.77
CA ASP A 154 -20.54 -13.66 -2.53
C ASP A 154 -20.38 -12.21 -2.03
N GLY A 155 -20.92 -11.22 -2.75
CA GLY A 155 -20.89 -9.82 -2.38
C GLY A 155 -21.27 -8.88 -3.52
N LEU A 156 -20.34 -8.03 -3.95
CA LEU A 156 -20.53 -7.07 -5.04
C LEU A 156 -19.49 -7.29 -6.13
N ARG A 157 -19.93 -7.41 -7.38
CA ARG A 157 -19.06 -7.27 -8.54
C ARG A 157 -18.76 -5.80 -8.78
N LEU A 158 -17.48 -5.44 -8.77
CA LEU A 158 -16.96 -4.13 -9.15
C LEU A 158 -16.43 -4.20 -10.58
N THR A 159 -16.90 -3.30 -11.43
CA THR A 159 -16.28 -2.98 -12.72
C THR A 159 -15.80 -1.54 -12.68
N ALA A 160 -14.48 -1.35 -12.71
CA ALA A 160 -13.85 -0.05 -12.74
C ALA A 160 -13.36 0.28 -14.16
N THR A 161 -13.79 1.43 -14.69
CA THR A 161 -13.35 1.96 -15.98
C THR A 161 -12.41 3.13 -15.72
N LEU A 162 -11.12 2.96 -16.04
CA LEU A 162 -10.05 3.91 -15.78
C LEU A 162 -9.55 4.50 -17.11
N ASP A 163 -9.83 5.79 -17.34
CA ASP A 163 -9.33 6.53 -18.50
C ASP A 163 -7.95 7.09 -18.18
N MET A 164 -6.92 6.40 -18.64
CA MET A 164 -5.54 6.69 -18.30
C MET A 164 -4.54 6.20 -19.37
N PRO A 165 -3.43 6.94 -19.58
CA PRO A 165 -2.30 6.46 -20.35
C PRO A 165 -1.78 5.10 -19.86
N SER A 166 -1.32 4.25 -20.79
CA SER A 166 -0.78 2.94 -20.42
C SER A 166 0.43 3.03 -19.47
N THR A 167 0.45 2.16 -18.48
CA THR A 167 1.53 1.95 -17.52
C THR A 167 2.61 0.97 -18.01
N GLY A 168 2.40 0.36 -19.19
CA GLY A 168 3.25 -0.69 -19.77
C GLY A 168 2.73 -2.08 -19.41
N THR A 169 2.79 -3.03 -20.36
CA THR A 169 2.21 -4.38 -20.20
C THR A 169 3.17 -5.36 -19.53
N PRO A 170 2.66 -6.38 -18.81
CA PRO A 170 1.26 -6.53 -18.38
C PRO A 170 0.87 -5.47 -17.35
N GLU A 171 -0.43 -5.16 -17.26
CA GLU A 171 -0.97 -4.24 -16.26
C GLU A 171 -1.77 -5.00 -15.21
N THR A 172 -1.29 -4.95 -13.97
CA THR A 172 -1.96 -5.53 -12.81
C THR A 172 -2.66 -4.42 -12.04
N VAL A 173 -3.96 -4.56 -11.81
CA VAL A 173 -4.73 -3.64 -10.98
C VAL A 173 -4.95 -4.27 -9.61
N ILE A 174 -4.71 -3.49 -8.57
CA ILE A 174 -5.03 -3.83 -7.18
C ILE A 174 -6.17 -2.93 -6.75
N VAL A 175 -7.22 -3.51 -6.17
CA VAL A 175 -8.35 -2.78 -5.60
C VAL A 175 -8.28 -2.86 -4.08
N GLU A 176 -8.22 -1.70 -3.43
CA GLU A 176 -8.37 -1.55 -1.98
C GLU A 176 -9.80 -1.02 -1.71
N PRO A 177 -10.71 -1.80 -1.09
CA PRO A 177 -12.11 -1.41 -0.93
C PRO A 177 -12.38 -0.22 0.01
N GLY A 178 -11.35 0.26 0.72
CA GLY A 178 -11.46 1.39 1.65
C GLY A 178 -11.99 1.03 3.04
N ALA A 179 -12.32 -0.23 3.30
CA ALA A 179 -12.77 -0.71 4.62
C ALA A 179 -12.00 -1.96 5.05
N PRO A 180 -11.53 -2.05 6.32
CA PRO A 180 -10.72 -3.17 6.80
C PRO A 180 -11.39 -4.54 6.72
N SER A 181 -12.73 -4.57 6.77
CA SER A 181 -13.52 -5.81 6.71
C SER A 181 -13.88 -6.23 5.29
N LEU A 182 -13.45 -5.49 4.27
CA LEU A 182 -13.73 -5.77 2.87
C LEU A 182 -12.46 -6.20 2.16
N TRP A 183 -12.59 -7.22 1.33
CA TRP A 183 -11.52 -7.71 0.49
C TRP A 183 -11.95 -7.69 -0.98
N ALA A 184 -11.00 -7.48 -1.89
CA ALA A 184 -11.22 -7.50 -3.32
C ALA A 184 -10.45 -8.66 -3.94
N SER A 185 -11.12 -9.45 -4.77
CA SER A 185 -10.52 -10.57 -5.49
C SER A 185 -9.38 -10.14 -6.40
N GLU A 186 -8.61 -11.13 -6.88
CA GLU A 186 -7.75 -10.93 -8.03
C GLU A 186 -8.52 -10.25 -9.17
N VAL A 187 -7.94 -9.16 -9.69
CA VAL A 187 -8.58 -8.29 -10.67
C VAL A 187 -8.28 -8.79 -12.08
N ARG A 188 -9.33 -8.95 -12.88
CA ARG A 188 -9.19 -9.18 -14.32
C ARG A 188 -9.09 -7.84 -15.03
N THR A 189 -8.07 -7.67 -15.87
CA THR A 189 -7.81 -6.43 -16.58
C THR A 189 -7.99 -6.59 -18.08
N ASN A 190 -8.59 -5.59 -18.71
CA ASN A 190 -8.67 -5.50 -20.16
C ASN A 190 -8.45 -4.05 -20.59
N ARG A 191 -7.52 -3.82 -21.53
CA ARG A 191 -7.24 -2.48 -22.05
C ARG A 191 -7.72 -2.34 -23.48
N LYS A 192 -8.39 -1.22 -23.76
CA LYS A 192 -8.68 -0.77 -25.13
C LYS A 192 -8.26 0.69 -25.28
N GLY A 193 -7.15 0.92 -25.97
CA GLY A 193 -6.59 2.26 -26.15
C GLY A 193 -6.27 2.93 -24.80
N GLY A 194 -6.86 4.11 -24.59
CA GLY A 194 -6.70 4.92 -23.37
C GLY A 194 -7.48 4.43 -22.15
N THR A 195 -8.27 3.36 -22.28
CA THR A 195 -9.16 2.89 -21.20
C THR A 195 -8.74 1.52 -20.71
N LEU A 196 -8.59 1.39 -19.39
CA LEU A 196 -8.35 0.15 -18.67
C LEU A 196 -9.59 -0.23 -17.88
N VAL A 197 -10.16 -1.39 -18.16
CA VAL A 197 -11.27 -1.97 -17.41
C VAL A 197 -10.70 -2.99 -16.43
N ALA A 198 -11.10 -2.87 -15.16
CA ALA A 198 -10.71 -3.75 -14.07
C ALA A 198 -11.96 -4.35 -13.43
N GLU A 199 -12.04 -5.68 -13.35
CA GLU A 199 -13.15 -6.40 -12.74
C GLU A 199 -12.70 -7.19 -11.52
N ALA A 200 -13.41 -7.02 -10.39
CA ALA A 200 -13.13 -7.71 -9.13
C ALA A 200 -14.44 -8.07 -8.40
N GLU A 201 -14.39 -9.11 -7.56
CA GLU A 201 -15.42 -9.39 -6.56
C GLU A 201 -15.02 -8.72 -5.24
N LEU A 202 -15.93 -7.95 -4.66
CA LEU A 202 -15.79 -7.38 -3.32
C LEU A 202 -16.60 -8.23 -2.35
N ILE A 203 -15.94 -8.71 -1.30
CA ILE A 203 -16.53 -9.65 -0.35
C ILE A 203 -16.29 -9.13 1.07
N GLY A 204 -17.32 -9.22 1.91
CA GLY A 204 -17.23 -8.93 3.33
C GLY A 204 -16.59 -10.10 4.09
N ALA A 205 -15.66 -9.81 5.00
CA ALA A 205 -14.92 -10.80 5.77
C ALA A 205 -15.81 -11.77 6.58
N ASP A 206 -17.04 -11.35 6.91
CA ASP A 206 -18.02 -12.14 7.66
C ASP A 206 -19.24 -12.58 6.82
N GLY A 207 -19.18 -12.39 5.50
CA GLY A 207 -20.26 -12.75 4.57
C GLY A 207 -21.55 -11.93 4.73
N LYS A 208 -21.54 -10.85 5.53
CA LYS A 208 -22.72 -10.01 5.74
C LYS A 208 -22.89 -8.96 4.64
N PRO A 209 -24.11 -8.45 4.43
CA PRO A 209 -24.33 -7.27 3.60
C PRO A 209 -23.49 -6.09 4.07
N PHE A 210 -22.90 -5.36 3.13
CA PHE A 210 -22.09 -4.19 3.40
C PHE A 210 -22.44 -3.06 2.45
N ALA A 211 -22.25 -1.83 2.91
CA ALA A 211 -22.25 -0.65 2.06
C ALA A 211 -20.84 -0.38 1.56
N LEU A 212 -20.72 0.09 0.32
CA LEU A 212 -19.45 0.48 -0.27
C LEU A 212 -19.43 1.99 -0.50
N ASP A 213 -18.42 2.66 0.04
CA ASP A 213 -18.12 4.05 -0.27
C ASP A 213 -17.17 4.12 -1.47
N ARG A 214 -17.68 4.57 -2.62
CA ARG A 214 -16.87 4.70 -3.83
C ARG A 214 -15.71 5.68 -3.66
N SER A 215 -15.83 6.68 -2.78
CA SER A 215 -14.76 7.65 -2.53
C SER A 215 -13.59 7.04 -1.74
N ALA A 216 -13.85 5.96 -1.01
CA ALA A 216 -12.85 5.20 -0.26
C ALA A 216 -12.14 4.13 -1.10
N LEU A 217 -12.66 3.80 -2.30
CA LEU A 217 -12.00 2.88 -3.23
C LEU A 217 -10.64 3.42 -3.65
N ARG A 218 -9.67 2.53 -3.79
CA ARG A 218 -8.36 2.87 -4.31
C ARG A 218 -7.89 1.81 -5.30
N PHE A 219 -7.42 2.28 -6.45
CA PHE A 219 -6.89 1.46 -7.53
C PHE A 219 -5.41 1.73 -7.67
N THR A 220 -4.59 0.71 -7.51
CA THR A 220 -3.18 0.79 -7.88
C THR A 220 -2.95 0.00 -9.16
N VAL A 221 -2.51 0.69 -10.22
CA VAL A 221 -2.17 0.08 -11.50
C VAL A 221 -0.65 -0.08 -11.58
N LEU A 222 -0.18 -1.31 -11.62
CA LEU A 222 1.23 -1.66 -11.78
C LEU A 222 1.47 -2.08 -13.23
N GLY A 223 2.39 -1.38 -13.91
CA GLY A 223 2.85 -1.75 -15.25
C GLY A 223 4.37 -1.77 -15.33
N SER A 224 4.89 -2.24 -16.47
CA SER A 224 6.34 -2.38 -16.69
C SER A 224 7.11 -1.06 -16.77
N ARG A 225 6.44 0.08 -16.96
CA ARG A 225 7.08 1.41 -17.06
C ARG A 225 6.82 2.32 -15.87
N ARG A 226 5.67 2.17 -15.21
CA ARG A 226 5.25 3.03 -14.10
C ARG A 226 4.17 2.36 -13.27
N ALA A 227 3.95 2.87 -12.07
CA ALA A 227 2.80 2.57 -11.24
C ALA A 227 1.95 3.81 -11.02
N VAL A 228 0.64 3.65 -10.87
CA VAL A 228 -0.32 4.75 -10.68
C VAL A 228 -1.26 4.42 -9.53
N ASP A 229 -1.50 5.39 -8.65
CA ASP A 229 -2.44 5.36 -7.54
C ASP A 229 -3.63 6.27 -7.82
N ILE A 230 -4.82 5.68 -7.90
CA ILE A 230 -6.08 6.37 -8.17
C ILE A 230 -6.97 6.18 -6.94
N ARG A 231 -7.57 7.26 -6.44
CA ARG A 231 -8.45 7.23 -5.29
C ARG A 231 -9.83 7.73 -5.68
N GLY A 232 -10.83 7.03 -5.21
CA GLY A 232 -12.22 7.26 -5.56
C GLY A 232 -12.55 6.81 -6.98
N CYS A 233 -13.85 6.74 -7.24
CA CYS A 233 -14.41 6.71 -8.58
C CYS A 233 -15.84 7.22 -8.58
N ASP A 234 -16.26 7.78 -9.71
CA ASP A 234 -17.63 8.22 -9.93
C ASP A 234 -18.54 7.01 -10.20
N ALA A 235 -19.85 7.19 -10.04
CA ALA A 235 -20.80 6.20 -10.53
C ALA A 235 -20.81 6.21 -12.08
N ASP A 236 -20.76 5.01 -12.67
CA ASP A 236 -21.08 4.81 -14.10
C ASP A 236 -22.58 5.02 -14.36
#